data_AF-A0A6I2MG77-F1
#
_entry.id   AF-A0A6I2MG77-F1
#
_cell.length_a   1.000
_cell.length_b   1.000
_cell.length_c   1.000
_cell.angle_alpha   90.00
_cell.angle_beta   90.00
_cell.angle_gamma   90.00
#
_symmetry.space_group_name_H-M   'P 1'
#
loop_
_entity.id
_entity.type
_entity.pdbx_description
1 polymer ?
#
loop_
_entity_poly.entity_id
_entity_poly.type
_entity_poly.pdbx_seq_one_letter_code
_entity_poly.pdbx_strand_id
1 'polypeptide(L)'
;MPQKIIDLNSFAEGAMAERFDVELQKILENIADPNTDAKKVRKLTLTISLKADDKRDLVLTNVIAKSTLAPAKEIEAKLLMDLDGRGKVTGAELKSGVRGQTYITEEGDVADDRGQKIINLKQQSK
;
A
#
# COMPACT_ATOMS: atom_id res chain seq x y z
N MET A 1 -28.30 -36.59 -1.82
CA MET A 1 -27.20 -35.61 -1.94
C MET A 1 -25.91 -36.38 -2.13
N PRO A 2 -24.98 -35.95 -3.00
CA PRO A 2 -23.70 -36.64 -3.12
C PRO A 2 -22.96 -36.62 -1.78
N GLN A 3 -22.35 -37.75 -1.43
CA GLN A 3 -21.63 -37.90 -0.16
C GLN A 3 -20.35 -37.06 -0.20
N LYS A 4 -20.17 -36.18 0.78
CA LYS A 4 -18.94 -35.38 0.90
C LYS A 4 -17.77 -36.31 1.26
N ILE A 5 -16.71 -36.26 0.44
CA ILE A 5 -15.47 -37.02 0.69
C ILE A 5 -14.72 -36.42 1.89
N ILE A 6 -14.75 -35.10 2.05
CA ILE A 6 -14.09 -34.33 3.13
C ILE A 6 -15.01 -33.17 3.58
N ASP A 7 -14.95 -32.82 4.85
CA ASP A 7 -15.46 -31.56 5.39
C ASP A 7 -14.32 -30.55 5.53
N LEU A 8 -14.51 -29.35 4.97
CA LEU A 8 -13.48 -28.30 4.94
C LEU A 8 -13.18 -27.73 6.34
N ASN A 9 -14.16 -27.76 7.24
CA ASN A 9 -14.00 -27.25 8.60
C ASN A 9 -13.16 -28.19 9.48
N SER A 10 -13.13 -29.48 9.18
CA SER A 10 -12.31 -30.48 9.88
C SER A 10 -11.06 -30.89 9.10
N PHE A 11 -10.92 -30.42 7.86
CA PHE A 11 -9.78 -30.74 7.02
C PHE A 11 -8.47 -30.15 7.59
N ALA A 12 -7.41 -30.95 7.56
CA ALA A 12 -6.12 -30.61 8.17
C ALA A 12 -6.28 -30.12 9.63
N GLU A 13 -7.08 -30.85 10.42
CA GLU A 13 -7.36 -30.54 11.83
C GLU A 13 -8.00 -29.15 12.03
N GLY A 14 -8.71 -28.64 11.03
CA GLY A 14 -9.33 -27.30 11.06
C GLY A 14 -8.38 -26.16 10.72
N ALA A 15 -7.09 -26.42 10.54
CA ALA A 15 -6.10 -25.40 10.18
C ALA A 15 -6.42 -24.69 8.85
N MET A 16 -7.12 -25.35 7.93
CA MET A 16 -7.57 -24.72 6.69
C MET A 16 -8.55 -23.57 6.95
N ALA A 17 -9.53 -23.79 7.83
CA ALA A 17 -10.53 -22.78 8.18
C ALA A 17 -9.86 -21.62 8.93
N GLU A 18 -8.99 -21.90 9.90
CA GLU A 18 -8.24 -20.87 10.62
C GLU A 18 -7.39 -19.99 9.68
N ARG A 19 -6.69 -20.59 8.71
CA ARG A 19 -5.89 -19.84 7.73
C ARG A 19 -6.75 -18.99 6.82
N PHE A 20 -7.93 -19.46 6.46
CA PHE A 20 -8.90 -18.67 5.70
C PHE A 20 -9.38 -17.47 6.52
N ASP A 21 -9.78 -17.68 7.78
CA ASP A 21 -10.29 -16.62 8.64
C ASP A 21 -9.25 -15.52 8.89
N VAL A 22 -7.98 -15.89 9.09
CA VAL A 22 -6.89 -14.92 9.23
C VAL A 22 -6.72 -14.05 7.97
N GLU A 23 -6.75 -14.65 6.78
CA GLU A 23 -6.61 -13.88 5.55
C GLU A 23 -7.86 -13.06 5.23
N LEU A 24 -9.04 -13.56 5.60
CA LEU A 24 -10.30 -12.82 5.47
C LEU A 24 -10.29 -11.59 6.38
N GLN A 25 -9.86 -11.73 7.63
CA GLN A 25 -9.73 -10.63 8.58
C GLN A 25 -8.85 -9.51 8.03
N LYS A 26 -7.69 -9.84 7.44
CA LYS A 26 -6.80 -8.85 6.78
C LYS A 26 -7.48 -8.10 5.64
N ILE A 27 -8.28 -8.80 4.85
CA ILE A 27 -9.05 -8.19 3.76
C ILE A 27 -10.08 -7.23 4.32
N LEU A 28 -10.80 -7.61 5.38
CA LEU A 28 -11.80 -6.76 6.02
C LEU A 28 -11.17 -5.50 6.61
N GLU A 29 -10.04 -5.63 7.30
CA GLU A 29 -9.25 -4.50 7.82
C GLU A 29 -8.81 -3.56 6.69
N ASN A 30 -8.30 -4.13 5.59
CA ASN A 30 -7.90 -3.34 4.42
C ASN A 30 -9.09 -2.69 3.68
N ILE A 31 -10.31 -3.20 3.81
CA ILE A 31 -11.52 -2.55 3.28
C ILE A 31 -11.99 -1.43 4.20
N ALA A 32 -11.88 -1.63 5.52
CA ALA A 32 -12.26 -0.65 6.52
C ALA A 32 -11.30 0.56 6.58
N ASP A 33 -10.05 0.40 6.12
CA ASP A 33 -9.06 1.48 6.07
C ASP A 33 -9.46 2.60 5.07
N PRO A 34 -9.78 3.83 5.54
CA PRO A 34 -10.15 4.95 4.67
C PRO A 34 -9.00 5.43 3.77
N ASN A 35 -7.76 5.03 4.06
CA ASN A 35 -6.60 5.33 3.23
C ASN A 35 -6.45 4.38 2.04
N THR A 36 -7.37 3.44 1.84
CA THR A 36 -7.38 2.56 0.65
C THR A 36 -8.58 2.88 -0.26
N ASP A 37 -8.53 2.46 -1.51
CA ASP A 37 -9.67 2.62 -2.42
C ASP A 37 -10.76 1.58 -2.11
N ALA A 38 -11.95 2.02 -1.74
CA ALA A 38 -13.09 1.17 -1.40
C ALA A 38 -13.61 0.31 -2.57
N LYS A 39 -13.39 0.73 -3.82
CA LYS A 39 -13.87 0.01 -5.01
C LYS A 39 -12.88 -1.01 -5.56
N LYS A 40 -11.61 -0.96 -5.13
CA LYS A 40 -10.60 -1.94 -5.58
C LYS A 40 -10.94 -3.35 -5.07
N VAL A 41 -10.81 -4.33 -5.94
CA VAL A 41 -11.08 -5.73 -5.60
C VAL A 41 -9.93 -6.30 -4.76
N ARG A 42 -10.24 -6.87 -3.59
CA ARG A 42 -9.33 -7.73 -2.84
C ARG A 42 -9.59 -9.19 -3.19
N LYS A 43 -8.56 -10.03 -3.15
CA LYS A 43 -8.67 -11.46 -3.46
C LYS A 43 -8.17 -12.29 -2.30
N LEU A 44 -8.85 -13.39 -2.00
CA LEU A 44 -8.35 -14.45 -1.14
C LEU A 44 -8.18 -15.70 -2.01
N THR A 45 -7.02 -16.32 -1.96
CA THR A 45 -6.71 -17.55 -2.70
C THR A 45 -6.26 -18.63 -1.73
N LEU A 46 -6.99 -19.74 -1.72
CA LEU A 46 -6.60 -20.99 -1.08
C LEU A 46 -5.98 -21.90 -2.14
N THR A 47 -4.78 -22.38 -1.87
CA THR A 47 -4.04 -23.32 -2.72
C THR A 47 -3.80 -24.60 -1.94
N ILE A 48 -4.33 -25.71 -2.45
CA ILE A 48 -4.12 -27.04 -1.89
C ILE A 48 -3.23 -27.82 -2.87
N SER A 49 -2.07 -28.27 -2.39
CA SER A 49 -1.13 -29.07 -3.18
C SER A 49 -1.11 -30.50 -2.63
N LEU A 50 -1.43 -31.47 -3.48
CA LEU A 50 -1.45 -32.90 -3.12
C LEU A 50 -0.33 -33.61 -3.87
N LYS A 51 0.51 -34.34 -3.14
CA LYS A 51 1.59 -35.14 -3.70
C LYS A 51 1.48 -36.56 -3.16
N ALA A 52 1.28 -37.53 -4.05
CA ALA A 52 1.32 -38.93 -3.68
C ALA A 52 2.76 -39.37 -3.39
N ASP A 53 2.90 -40.37 -2.52
CA ASP A 53 4.12 -41.13 -2.37
C ASP A 53 4.29 -42.16 -3.51
N ASP A 54 5.42 -42.87 -3.56
CA ASP A 54 5.73 -43.81 -4.64
C ASP A 54 4.76 -45.00 -4.69
N LYS A 55 4.25 -45.43 -3.52
CA LYS A 55 3.29 -46.55 -3.42
C LYS A 55 1.85 -46.12 -3.68
N ARG A 56 1.58 -44.80 -3.72
CA ARG A 56 0.26 -44.18 -3.91
C ARG A 56 -0.75 -44.54 -2.82
N ASP A 57 -0.27 -44.90 -1.64
CA ASP A 57 -1.10 -45.17 -0.45
C ASP A 57 -1.14 -43.97 0.50
N LEU A 58 -0.19 -43.03 0.34
CA LEU A 58 -0.12 -41.79 1.12
C LEU A 58 -0.15 -40.57 0.20
N VAL A 59 -0.92 -39.55 0.61
CA VAL A 59 -0.98 -38.26 -0.09
C VAL A 59 -0.59 -37.15 0.87
N LEU A 60 0.61 -36.61 0.67
CA LEU A 60 1.04 -35.41 1.36
C LEU A 60 0.21 -34.23 0.85
N THR A 61 -0.51 -33.57 1.75
CA THR A 61 -1.36 -32.44 1.40
C THR A 61 -0.90 -31.17 2.11
N ASN A 62 -0.64 -30.13 1.33
CA ASN A 62 -0.25 -28.81 1.83
C ASN A 62 -1.34 -27.79 1.50
N VAL A 63 -1.68 -26.93 2.46
CA VAL A 63 -2.68 -25.86 2.30
C VAL A 63 -2.01 -24.51 2.53
N ILE A 64 -2.22 -23.59 1.59
CA ILE A 64 -1.69 -22.22 1.65
C ILE A 64 -2.86 -21.25 1.41
N ALA A 65 -3.02 -20.25 2.28
CA ALA A 65 -3.93 -19.13 2.08
C ALA A 65 -3.12 -17.86 1.79
N LYS A 66 -3.54 -17.07 0.80
CA LYS A 66 -2.94 -15.77 0.46
C LYS A 66 -4.03 -14.74 0.16
N SER A 67 -3.86 -13.54 0.68
CA SER A 67 -4.67 -12.37 0.32
C SER A 67 -3.92 -11.42 -0.63
N THR A 68 -4.67 -10.78 -1.53
CA THR A 68 -4.23 -9.62 -2.32
C THR A 68 -5.05 -8.43 -1.87
N LEU A 69 -4.37 -7.45 -1.28
CA LEU A 69 -4.97 -6.26 -0.69
C LEU A 69 -4.94 -5.07 -1.66
N ALA A 70 -5.80 -4.09 -1.44
CA ALA A 70 -5.67 -2.83 -2.16
C ALA A 70 -4.49 -2.03 -1.58
N PRO A 71 -3.70 -1.35 -2.43
CA PRO A 71 -2.66 -0.45 -1.96
C PRO A 71 -3.28 0.75 -1.26
N ALA A 72 -2.49 1.42 -0.41
CA ALA A 72 -2.84 2.74 0.09
C ALA A 72 -3.04 3.73 -1.08
N LYS A 73 -3.87 4.73 -0.85
CA LYS A 73 -4.10 5.86 -1.75
C LYS A 73 -2.76 6.54 -2.03
N GLU A 74 -2.59 6.94 -3.28
CA GLU A 74 -1.38 7.60 -3.73
C GLU A 74 -1.27 8.98 -3.07
N ILE A 75 -0.09 9.29 -2.56
CA ILE A 75 0.26 10.64 -2.11
C ILE A 75 1.04 11.27 -3.25
N GLU A 76 0.45 12.29 -3.88
CA GLU A 76 1.10 13.02 -4.96
C GLU A 76 2.07 14.05 -4.39
N ALA A 77 3.30 14.05 -4.88
CA ALA A 77 4.29 15.11 -4.65
C ALA A 77 4.83 15.60 -5.99
N LYS A 78 4.95 16.91 -6.16
CA LYS A 78 5.54 17.52 -7.36
C LYS A 78 7.00 17.82 -7.10
N LEU A 79 7.88 17.40 -8.01
CA LEU A 79 9.31 17.67 -7.93
C LEU A 79 9.72 18.68 -9.01
N LEU A 80 10.41 19.74 -8.61
CA LEU A 80 11.22 20.59 -9.47
C LEU A 80 12.49 19.85 -9.87
N MET A 81 12.75 19.75 -11.16
CA MET A 81 13.99 19.23 -11.71
C MET A 81 14.86 20.37 -12.24
N ASP A 82 16.15 20.31 -11.95
CA ASP A 82 17.15 21.30 -12.37
C ASP A 82 18.52 20.64 -12.63
N LEU A 83 19.48 21.42 -13.10
CA LEU A 83 20.89 21.00 -13.21
C LEU A 83 21.71 21.74 -12.15
N ASP A 84 22.60 21.03 -11.45
CA ASP A 84 23.58 21.67 -10.58
C ASP A 84 24.66 22.40 -11.41
N GLY A 85 25.51 23.20 -10.75
CA GLY A 85 26.60 23.93 -11.41
C GLY A 85 27.66 23.06 -12.09
N ARG A 86 27.54 21.72 -12.02
CA ARG A 86 28.42 20.74 -12.68
C ARG A 86 27.67 19.94 -13.76
N GLY A 87 26.45 20.34 -14.11
CA GLY A 87 25.62 19.67 -15.12
C GLY A 87 24.99 18.36 -14.65
N LYS A 88 24.99 18.07 -13.33
CA LYS A 88 24.32 16.89 -12.78
C LYS A 88 22.87 17.22 -12.46
N VAL A 89 21.96 16.30 -12.79
CA VAL A 89 20.53 16.42 -12.45
C VAL A 89 20.37 16.53 -10.92
N THR A 90 19.62 17.55 -10.49
CA THR A 90 19.21 17.80 -9.12
C THR A 90 17.72 18.11 -9.05
N GLY A 91 17.13 18.11 -7.87
CA GLY A 91 15.71 18.45 -7.71
C GLY A 91 15.31 18.83 -6.30
N ALA A 92 14.15 19.47 -6.19
CA ALA A 92 13.53 19.89 -4.94
C ALA A 92 12.02 19.68 -5.01
N GLU A 93 11.34 19.49 -3.89
CA GLU A 93 9.87 19.46 -3.87
C GLU A 93 9.30 20.84 -4.22
N LEU A 94 8.31 20.89 -5.12
CA LEU A 94 7.61 22.12 -5.50
C LEU A 94 6.56 22.44 -4.44
N LYS A 95 6.74 23.56 -3.74
CA LYS A 95 5.83 23.96 -2.64
C LYS A 95 4.84 25.05 -3.03
N SER A 96 5.17 25.89 -4.00
CA SER A 96 4.30 26.99 -4.44
C SER A 96 3.18 26.58 -5.42
N GLY A 97 3.15 25.32 -5.86
CA GLY A 97 2.20 24.81 -6.86
C GLY A 97 2.55 25.14 -8.33
N VAL A 98 3.29 26.22 -8.58
CA VAL A 98 3.77 26.65 -9.90
C VAL A 98 5.27 27.00 -9.85
N ARG A 99 6.06 26.45 -10.78
CA ARG A 99 7.50 26.74 -10.88
C ARG A 99 7.74 28.24 -11.03
N GLY A 100 8.68 28.78 -10.26
CA GLY A 100 9.07 30.18 -10.24
C GLY A 100 8.12 31.12 -9.49
N GLN A 101 7.01 30.62 -8.93
CA GLN A 101 6.07 31.45 -8.18
C GLN A 101 6.44 31.50 -6.69
N THR A 102 6.54 32.71 -6.14
CA THR A 102 6.63 32.92 -4.69
C THR A 102 5.28 32.70 -4.03
N TYR A 103 5.27 32.18 -2.81
CA TYR A 103 4.05 31.99 -2.03
C TYR A 103 4.24 32.44 -0.57
N ILE A 104 3.14 32.70 0.12
CA ILE A 104 3.15 33.01 1.55
C ILE A 104 3.05 31.68 2.31
N THR A 105 4.01 31.41 3.19
CA THR A 105 4.04 30.20 4.01
C THR A 105 3.00 30.26 5.13
N GLU A 106 2.71 29.14 5.78
CA GLU A 106 1.80 29.10 6.94
C GLU A 106 2.26 30.01 8.09
N GLU A 107 3.58 30.27 8.19
CA GLU A 107 4.14 31.20 9.19
C GLU A 107 4.00 32.69 8.80
N GLY A 108 3.51 32.99 7.60
CA GLY A 108 3.33 34.34 7.06
C GLY A 108 4.57 34.93 6.39
N ASP A 109 5.59 34.12 6.09
CA ASP A 109 6.80 34.55 5.38
C ASP A 109 6.61 34.41 3.86
N VAL A 110 7.32 35.21 3.05
CA VAL A 110 7.36 35.01 1.59
C VAL A 110 8.49 34.04 1.26
N ALA A 111 8.16 32.93 0.60
CA ALA A 111 9.11 31.92 0.15
C ALA A 111 9.08 31.76 -1.38
N ASP A 112 10.19 31.28 -1.95
CA ASP A 112 10.29 30.87 -3.35
C ASP A 112 9.53 29.57 -3.66
N ASP A 113 9.58 29.11 -4.90
CA ASP A 113 8.90 27.90 -5.35
C ASP A 113 9.40 26.59 -4.71
N ARG A 114 10.57 26.64 -4.07
CA ARG A 114 11.23 25.54 -3.34
C ARG A 114 11.02 25.64 -1.82
N GLY A 115 10.38 26.71 -1.34
CA GLY A 115 10.17 26.98 0.08
C GLY A 115 11.34 27.67 0.78
N GLN A 116 12.30 28.24 0.04
CA GLN A 116 13.35 29.08 0.61
C GLN A 116 12.79 30.47 0.90
N LYS A 117 12.97 30.95 2.14
CA LYS A 117 12.45 32.25 2.59
C LYS A 117 13.19 33.39 1.89
N ILE A 118 12.44 34.29 1.27
CA ILE A 118 12.96 35.49 0.59
C ILE A 118 12.74 36.74 1.46
N ILE A 119 11.56 36.90 2.08
CA ILE A 119 11.20 38.07 2.89
C ILE A 119 10.51 37.64 4.19
N ASN A 120 10.98 38.19 5.31
CA ASN A 120 10.33 38.03 6.61
C ASN A 120 9.41 39.24 6.89
N LEU A 121 8.12 39.08 6.59
CA LEU A 121 7.13 40.16 6.72
C LEU A 121 6.88 40.58 8.18
N LYS A 122 7.20 39.71 9.16
CA LYS A 122 7.07 40.02 10.60
C LYS A 122 8.18 40.93 11.14
N GLN A 123 9.30 41.07 10.45
CA GLN A 123 10.42 41.91 10.90
C GLN A 123 10.41 43.32 10.29
N GLN A 124 9.63 43.56 9.24
CA GLN A 124 9.56 44.87 8.56
C GLN A 124 8.53 45.84 9.15
N SER A 125 7.73 45.42 10.13
CA SER A 125 6.69 46.23 10.78
C SER A 125 7.15 46.95 12.06
N LYS A 126 8.45 47.29 12.17
CA LYS A 126 9.00 48.12 13.25
C LYS A 126 9.36 49.52 12.77
#